data_AF-A0AA40A7S0-F1
#
_entry.id   AF-A0AA40A7S0-F1
#
_cell.length_a   1.000
_cell.length_b   1.000
_cell.length_c   1.000
_cell.angle_alpha   90.00
_cell.angle_beta   90.00
_cell.angle_gamma   90.00
#
_symmetry.space_group_name_H-M   'P 1'
#
loop_
_entity.id
_entity.type
_entity.pdbx_description
1 polymer ?
#
loop_
_entity_poly.entity_id
_entity_poly.type
_entity_poly.pdbx_seq_one_letter_code
_entity_poly.pdbx_strand_id
1 'polypeptide(L)'
;MRVSSKLAFAATAVSSWLQLASAQATCGNVSSQSYDYIVIGSGAGGIPIADRLSEAGHSVLLIEKGPPSTGRWGGTMKPNWLVNTSLTRFDVPGLCNQIWADPTGVSCTDVDQMAGCVLGGGTAVNAGLWWKPHPDDWDTNFPTGWQSKDLVGPTEKVFSRIPGTIAPSMDGKRYLSQGFDMLGSSLGAAGWKYIVPNEHPELKNRTYGHSTFMYSGGERGGPLATYLVSAASRKQFTLWTNTVARRLVRTGGHVTGVELECNGAGHAGTVSVTPGTGRVILSAGAFGSAKLLFRSGIGPVDQLNIVKNSTLDGPTMISADQWINLPVGYNLNDHVGTDIEVSHPDVVFYDYYGAWKAPIISDADTYLANRTGPLAQAAPNIGPIFWEVIKGADGINRHLHWQSRVEGIVNTSMTITQYLGTGSVSRGRMTITRQLNTIVSTPPYLRNEHDKAAVIQGLINFQESMKAVTNLSWITPKSNVTAAQFVNSVPALPSRRTAKIGTDDGRTGGSAVVDLNTKVYGTDNLFVVDASIFPGMITANPSAAIVIVSEHAATKILALPPPAAVAKA
;
A
#
# COMPACT_ATOMS: atom_id res chain seq x y z
N MET A 1 -12.81 -64.76 41.22
CA MET A 1 -13.58 -65.00 42.47
C MET A 1 -13.42 -63.76 43.35
N ARG A 2 -14.53 -63.23 43.90
CA ARG A 2 -14.67 -62.11 44.87
C ARG A 2 -14.66 -60.65 44.37
N VAL A 3 -15.88 -60.24 44.06
CA VAL A 3 -16.63 -59.00 44.42
C VAL A 3 -16.07 -58.14 45.56
N SER A 4 -16.00 -56.81 45.37
CA SER A 4 -16.60 -55.75 46.21
C SER A 4 -16.36 -54.36 45.57
N SER A 5 -17.36 -53.75 44.94
CA SER A 5 -18.35 -52.82 45.50
C SER A 5 -17.79 -51.46 45.97
N LYS A 6 -18.18 -50.39 45.26
CA LYS A 6 -18.68 -49.14 45.84
C LYS A 6 -19.35 -48.29 44.76
N LEU A 7 -20.68 -48.16 44.87
CA LEU A 7 -21.48 -47.13 44.21
C LEU A 7 -21.19 -45.77 44.86
N ALA A 8 -21.19 -44.71 44.06
CA ALA A 8 -21.54 -43.37 44.51
C ALA A 8 -22.32 -42.64 43.39
N PHE A 9 -23.36 -41.96 43.82
CA PHE A 9 -24.47 -41.40 43.05
C PHE A 9 -24.06 -40.32 42.05
N ALA A 10 -24.72 -40.35 40.88
CA ALA A 10 -24.72 -39.26 39.91
C ALA A 10 -25.60 -38.10 40.41
N ALA A 11 -25.01 -36.91 40.53
CA ALA A 11 -25.73 -35.64 40.61
C ALA A 11 -25.39 -34.83 39.36
N THR A 12 -26.30 -34.82 38.38
CA THR A 12 -26.20 -33.97 37.19
C THR A 12 -26.57 -32.54 37.55
N ALA A 13 -25.56 -31.72 37.86
CA ALA A 13 -25.71 -30.27 37.87
C ALA A 13 -25.83 -29.78 36.41
N VAL A 14 -27.04 -29.39 36.02
CA VAL A 14 -27.29 -28.68 34.76
C VAL A 14 -26.69 -27.28 34.90
N SER A 15 -25.49 -27.10 34.34
CA SER A 15 -24.90 -25.77 34.17
C SER A 15 -25.58 -25.10 32.98
N SER A 16 -26.43 -24.12 33.27
CA SER A 16 -27.00 -23.22 32.28
C SER A 16 -25.89 -22.34 31.71
N TRP A 17 -25.35 -22.74 30.56
CA TRP A 17 -24.56 -21.87 29.72
C TRP A 17 -25.48 -20.78 29.17
N LEU A 18 -25.37 -19.57 29.70
CA LEU A 18 -25.81 -18.36 29.01
C LEU A 18 -24.95 -18.25 27.74
N GLN A 19 -25.45 -18.82 26.64
CA GLN A 19 -25.03 -18.42 25.31
C GLN A 19 -25.39 -16.94 25.19
N LEU A 20 -24.39 -16.07 25.35
CA LEU A 20 -24.44 -14.74 24.75
C LEU A 20 -24.63 -14.99 23.26
N ALA A 21 -25.88 -14.86 22.79
CA ALA A 21 -26.17 -14.80 21.38
C ALA A 21 -25.29 -13.68 20.81
N SER A 22 -24.31 -14.04 19.99
CA SER A 22 -23.65 -13.08 19.13
C SER A 22 -24.77 -12.45 18.31
N ALA A 23 -24.99 -11.14 18.48
CA ALA A 23 -25.87 -10.41 17.58
C ALA A 23 -25.35 -10.70 16.17
N GLN A 24 -26.14 -11.42 15.35
CA GLN A 24 -25.84 -11.53 13.93
C GLN A 24 -25.69 -10.10 13.44
N ALA A 25 -24.48 -9.76 13.00
CA ALA A 25 -24.23 -8.46 12.43
C ALA A 25 -25.18 -8.33 11.22
N THR A 26 -26.11 -7.39 11.32
CA THR A 26 -27.11 -7.11 10.29
C THR A 26 -26.62 -5.91 9.51
N CYS A 27 -26.91 -5.90 8.21
CA CYS A 27 -26.55 -4.78 7.37
C CYS A 27 -27.33 -3.54 7.81
N GLY A 28 -26.62 -2.49 8.17
CA GLY A 28 -27.22 -1.19 8.41
C GLY A 28 -27.77 -0.64 7.09
N ASN A 29 -29.03 -0.21 7.09
CA ASN A 29 -29.55 0.56 5.97
C ASN A 29 -28.86 1.93 5.94
N VAL A 30 -28.50 2.39 4.75
CA VAL A 30 -27.98 3.74 4.54
C VAL A 30 -29.06 4.77 4.92
N SER A 31 -28.71 5.74 5.77
CA SER A 31 -29.60 6.86 6.12
C SER A 31 -29.83 7.79 4.92
N SER A 32 -30.88 8.62 4.95
CA SER A 32 -31.13 9.67 3.93
C SER A 32 -30.12 10.82 3.93
N GLN A 33 -29.09 10.78 4.79
CA GLN A 33 -28.02 11.77 4.83
C GLN A 33 -27.21 11.77 3.54
N SER A 34 -26.87 12.96 3.06
CA SER A 34 -25.91 13.17 1.97
C SER A 34 -24.62 13.79 2.49
N TYR A 35 -23.54 13.66 1.71
CA TYR A 35 -22.21 14.14 2.06
C TYR A 35 -21.60 14.99 0.95
N ASP A 36 -20.89 16.05 1.34
CA ASP A 36 -20.15 16.89 0.39
C ASP A 36 -19.05 16.08 -0.30
N TYR A 37 -18.42 15.17 0.46
CA TYR A 37 -17.44 14.24 -0.07
C TYR A 37 -17.70 12.82 0.40
N ILE A 38 -17.72 11.88 -0.54
CA ILE A 38 -17.63 10.45 -0.26
C ILE A 38 -16.27 9.96 -0.74
N VAL A 39 -15.44 9.49 0.19
CA VAL A 39 -14.12 8.93 -0.07
C VAL A 39 -14.20 7.42 0.03
N ILE A 40 -13.83 6.70 -1.03
CA ILE A 40 -13.95 5.24 -1.12
C ILE A 40 -12.58 4.60 -0.99
N GLY A 41 -12.34 3.90 0.12
CA GLY A 41 -11.09 3.22 0.47
C GLY A 41 -10.26 4.03 1.45
N SER A 42 -9.82 3.40 2.54
CA SER A 42 -9.06 4.04 3.63
C SER A 42 -7.54 3.81 3.55
N GLY A 43 -7.01 3.64 2.34
CA GLY A 43 -5.58 3.41 2.14
C GLY A 43 -4.72 4.67 2.32
N ALA A 44 -3.47 4.60 1.82
CA ALA A 44 -2.51 5.71 1.85
C ALA A 44 -3.02 7.00 1.16
N GLY A 45 -3.94 6.90 0.19
CA GLY A 45 -4.57 8.06 -0.44
C GLY A 45 -5.81 8.56 0.32
N GLY A 46 -6.65 7.63 0.76
CA GLY A 46 -8.00 7.92 1.25
C GLY A 46 -8.08 8.48 2.66
N ILE A 47 -7.27 7.97 3.59
CA ILE A 47 -7.23 8.53 4.95
C ILE A 47 -6.79 10.01 4.93
N PRO A 48 -5.67 10.39 4.26
CA PRO A 48 -5.24 11.78 4.25
C PRO A 48 -6.21 12.73 3.53
N ILE A 49 -6.78 12.33 2.38
CA ILE A 49 -7.72 13.20 1.67
C ILE A 49 -8.98 13.45 2.51
N ALA A 50 -9.51 12.41 3.18
CA ALA A 50 -10.69 12.56 4.03
C ALA A 50 -10.42 13.47 5.25
N ASP A 51 -9.22 13.39 5.83
CA ASP A 51 -8.79 14.30 6.88
C ASP A 51 -8.74 15.76 6.38
N ARG A 52 -8.09 16.03 5.24
CA ARG A 52 -7.95 17.38 4.70
C ARG A 52 -9.29 18.01 4.29
N LEU A 53 -10.20 17.23 3.72
CA LEU A 53 -11.53 17.69 3.33
C LEU A 53 -12.40 18.00 4.54
N SER A 54 -12.35 17.15 5.58
CA SER A 54 -13.08 17.40 6.83
C SER A 54 -12.48 18.57 7.62
N GLU A 55 -11.15 18.78 7.56
CA GLU A 55 -10.46 19.95 8.11
C GLU A 55 -10.97 21.26 7.48
N ALA A 56 -11.29 21.25 6.19
CA ALA A 56 -11.88 22.38 5.49
C ALA A 56 -13.38 22.62 5.82
N GLY A 57 -13.95 21.82 6.72
CA GLY A 57 -15.32 21.99 7.23
C GLY A 57 -16.41 21.26 6.44
N HIS A 58 -16.04 20.47 5.43
CA HIS A 58 -16.99 19.69 4.64
C HIS A 58 -17.49 18.45 5.36
N SER A 59 -18.72 18.04 5.06
CA SER A 59 -19.23 16.72 5.47
C SER A 59 -18.57 15.61 4.64
N VAL A 60 -17.84 14.71 5.31
CA VAL A 60 -17.04 13.66 4.67
C VAL A 60 -17.44 12.29 5.18
N LEU A 61 -17.78 11.39 4.27
CA LEU A 61 -17.92 9.97 4.52
C LEU A 61 -16.71 9.22 3.98
N LEU A 62 -15.96 8.54 4.84
CA LEU A 62 -14.93 7.57 4.45
C LEU A 62 -15.51 6.15 4.51
N ILE A 63 -15.51 5.46 3.38
CA ILE A 63 -16.00 4.09 3.24
C ILE A 63 -14.82 3.13 3.12
N GLU A 64 -14.79 2.07 3.93
CA GLU A 64 -13.77 1.04 3.90
C GLU A 64 -14.40 -0.34 3.75
N LYS A 65 -13.87 -1.11 2.77
CA LYS A 65 -14.29 -2.48 2.46
C LYS A 65 -14.09 -3.40 3.66
N GLY A 66 -12.94 -3.29 4.30
CA GLY A 66 -12.50 -4.21 5.35
C GLY A 66 -12.89 -3.85 6.77
N PRO A 67 -12.59 -4.75 7.72
CA PRO A 67 -12.76 -4.49 9.15
C PRO A 67 -11.72 -3.51 9.69
N PRO A 68 -11.90 -3.03 10.93
CA PRO A 68 -10.86 -2.32 11.67
C PRO A 68 -9.55 -3.12 11.80
N SER A 69 -8.42 -2.41 11.85
CA SER A 69 -7.07 -2.98 11.88
C SER A 69 -6.35 -2.76 13.21
N THR A 70 -5.71 -1.60 13.42
CA THR A 70 -4.98 -1.25 14.65
C THR A 70 -5.92 -1.14 15.85
N GLY A 71 -5.41 -1.42 17.04
CA GLY A 71 -6.15 -1.44 18.29
C GLY A 71 -6.96 -0.18 18.57
N ARG A 72 -6.38 0.98 18.27
CA ARG A 72 -7.02 2.31 18.39
C ARG A 72 -8.38 2.40 17.69
N TRP A 73 -8.56 1.65 16.60
CA TRP A 73 -9.78 1.68 15.78
C TRP A 73 -10.70 0.50 16.08
N GLY A 74 -10.48 -0.23 17.18
CA GLY A 74 -11.31 -1.38 17.57
C GLY A 74 -10.94 -2.67 16.84
N GLY A 75 -9.74 -2.76 16.27
CA GLY A 75 -9.26 -4.01 15.69
C GLY A 75 -9.03 -5.09 16.75
N THR A 76 -9.28 -6.35 16.36
CA THR A 76 -9.25 -7.49 17.29
C THR A 76 -8.30 -8.62 16.87
N MET A 77 -7.77 -8.60 15.64
CA MET A 77 -6.88 -9.65 15.14
C MET A 77 -5.52 -9.58 15.83
N LYS A 78 -5.25 -10.50 16.77
CA LYS A 78 -4.03 -10.47 17.58
C LYS A 78 -3.60 -11.87 18.03
N PRO A 79 -2.30 -12.11 18.29
CA PRO A 79 -1.83 -13.34 18.91
C PRO A 79 -2.15 -13.37 20.41
N ASN A 80 -2.08 -14.55 21.02
CA ASN A 80 -2.45 -14.76 22.43
C ASN A 80 -1.69 -13.87 23.41
N TRP A 81 -0.40 -13.60 23.15
CA TRP A 81 0.42 -12.77 24.03
C TRP A 81 0.05 -11.27 24.01
N LEU A 82 -0.85 -10.84 23.12
CA LEU A 82 -1.43 -9.50 23.09
C LEU A 82 -2.86 -9.42 23.66
N VAL A 83 -3.46 -10.53 24.13
CA VAL A 83 -4.90 -10.59 24.47
C VAL A 83 -5.35 -9.57 25.51
N ASN A 84 -4.49 -9.29 26.51
CA ASN A 84 -4.77 -8.35 27.59
C ASN A 84 -4.30 -6.91 27.28
N THR A 85 -4.06 -6.61 26.01
CA THR A 85 -3.60 -5.31 25.55
C THR A 85 -4.56 -4.72 24.52
N SER A 86 -4.48 -3.41 24.31
CA SER A 86 -5.16 -2.76 23.20
C SER A 86 -4.51 -3.09 21.84
N LEU A 87 -3.31 -3.67 21.79
CA LEU A 87 -2.56 -3.90 20.55
C LEU A 87 -3.12 -5.02 19.69
N THR A 88 -2.87 -4.93 18.39
CA THR A 88 -3.20 -5.95 17.39
C THR A 88 -1.99 -6.35 16.57
N ARG A 89 -2.17 -7.32 15.67
CA ARG A 89 -1.14 -7.70 14.69
C ARG A 89 -0.66 -6.55 13.80
N PHE A 90 -1.45 -5.49 13.71
CA PHE A 90 -1.15 -4.33 12.88
C PHE A 90 -0.38 -3.26 13.65
N ASP A 91 -0.48 -3.22 14.98
CA ASP A 91 0.24 -2.22 15.79
C ASP A 91 1.72 -2.55 15.96
N VAL A 92 2.05 -3.84 16.10
CA VAL A 92 3.41 -4.32 16.43
C VAL A 92 4.26 -4.45 15.15
N PRO A 93 5.33 -3.66 14.98
CA PRO A 93 6.21 -3.73 13.81
C PRO A 93 6.75 -5.14 13.53
N GLY A 94 7.19 -5.85 14.56
CA GLY A 94 7.74 -7.21 14.45
C GLY A 94 6.74 -8.27 14.01
N LEU A 95 5.44 -7.95 13.90
CA LEU A 95 4.42 -8.87 13.40
C LEU A 95 4.04 -8.62 11.94
N CYS A 96 4.68 -7.66 11.24
CA CYS A 96 4.24 -7.28 9.89
C CYS A 96 4.31 -8.43 8.86
N ASN A 97 5.28 -9.34 8.98
CA ASN A 97 5.41 -10.49 8.07
C ASN A 97 4.31 -11.54 8.25
N GLN A 98 3.50 -11.47 9.30
CA GLN A 98 2.39 -12.42 9.49
C GLN A 98 1.39 -12.38 8.33
N ILE A 99 1.32 -11.27 7.57
CA ILE A 99 0.50 -11.20 6.35
C ILE A 99 0.86 -12.28 5.30
N TRP A 100 2.12 -12.69 5.24
CA TRP A 100 2.60 -13.70 4.30
C TRP A 100 2.31 -15.13 4.76
N ALA A 101 2.26 -15.37 6.07
CA ALA A 101 1.91 -16.67 6.64
C ALA A 101 0.40 -16.87 6.77
N ASP A 102 -0.34 -15.82 7.15
CA ASP A 102 -1.79 -15.85 7.32
C ASP A 102 -2.43 -14.53 6.87
N PRO A 103 -2.83 -14.44 5.58
CA PRO A 103 -3.53 -13.30 5.02
C PRO A 103 -5.05 -13.31 5.25
N THR A 104 -5.59 -14.34 5.90
CA THR A 104 -7.03 -14.59 5.99
C THR A 104 -7.77 -13.42 6.63
N GLY A 105 -8.81 -12.92 5.97
CA GLY A 105 -9.61 -11.79 6.45
C GLY A 105 -8.89 -10.44 6.42
N VAL A 106 -7.66 -10.39 5.88
CA VAL A 106 -6.84 -9.18 5.78
C VAL A 106 -6.55 -8.79 4.34
N SER A 107 -6.19 -9.76 3.49
CA SER A 107 -5.90 -9.48 2.08
C SER A 107 -7.18 -9.33 1.26
N CYS A 108 -7.12 -8.49 0.23
CA CYS A 108 -8.15 -8.43 -0.80
C CYS A 108 -8.22 -9.75 -1.57
N THR A 109 -9.44 -10.25 -1.81
CA THR A 109 -9.70 -11.55 -2.47
C THR A 109 -10.15 -11.42 -3.92
N ASP A 110 -10.35 -10.19 -4.39
CA ASP A 110 -10.87 -9.85 -5.72
C ASP A 110 -9.81 -9.23 -6.64
N VAL A 111 -8.54 -9.48 -6.32
CA VAL A 111 -7.35 -9.04 -7.06
C VAL A 111 -6.36 -10.20 -7.04
N ASP A 112 -5.64 -10.44 -8.13
CA ASP A 112 -4.65 -11.53 -8.23
C ASP A 112 -3.29 -11.20 -7.58
N GLN A 113 -3.25 -10.13 -6.78
CA GLN A 113 -2.05 -9.56 -6.13
C GLN A 113 -2.26 -9.37 -4.64
N MET A 114 -1.16 -9.18 -3.89
CA MET A 114 -1.26 -8.82 -2.47
C MET A 114 -1.71 -7.35 -2.31
N ALA A 115 -2.88 -7.15 -1.70
CA ALA A 115 -3.37 -5.85 -1.25
C ALA A 115 -4.07 -5.99 0.10
N GLY A 116 -3.89 -5.02 1.00
CA GLY A 116 -4.60 -5.01 2.28
C GLY A 116 -6.03 -4.48 2.13
N CYS A 117 -7.02 -5.26 2.55
CA CYS A 117 -8.45 -4.94 2.61
C CYS A 117 -8.92 -4.89 4.07
N VAL A 118 -8.30 -3.99 4.84
CA VAL A 118 -8.65 -3.62 6.22
C VAL A 118 -8.51 -2.09 6.33
N LEU A 119 -9.05 -1.49 7.39
CA LEU A 119 -8.87 -0.06 7.66
C LEU A 119 -7.38 0.35 7.61
N GLY A 120 -7.02 1.33 6.79
CA GLY A 120 -5.62 1.72 6.51
C GLY A 120 -5.01 1.07 5.26
N GLY A 121 -5.69 0.07 4.69
CA GLY A 121 -5.28 -0.65 3.48
C GLY A 121 -3.84 -1.16 3.54
N GLY A 122 -3.07 -0.85 2.49
CA GLY A 122 -1.65 -1.21 2.42
C GLY A 122 -0.80 -0.67 3.58
N THR A 123 -1.15 0.47 4.18
CA THR A 123 -0.37 1.04 5.31
C THR A 123 -0.57 0.28 6.61
N ALA A 124 -1.66 -0.49 6.74
CA ALA A 124 -1.89 -1.35 7.89
C ALA A 124 -1.02 -2.62 7.85
N VAL A 125 -0.64 -3.09 6.66
CA VAL A 125 0.00 -4.40 6.46
C VAL A 125 1.42 -4.36 5.91
N ASN A 126 1.86 -3.23 5.34
CA ASN A 126 3.22 -3.11 4.79
C ASN A 126 4.30 -3.11 5.90
N ALA A 127 5.56 -3.13 5.48
CA ALA A 127 6.72 -3.02 6.38
C ALA A 127 6.93 -1.61 6.97
N GLY A 128 6.07 -0.63 6.67
CA GLY A 128 6.16 0.73 7.25
C GLY A 128 7.29 1.61 6.74
N LEU A 129 8.07 1.19 5.74
CA LEU A 129 9.11 2.02 5.13
C LEU A 129 8.56 3.37 4.63
N TRP A 130 9.27 4.46 4.96
CA TRP A 130 8.76 5.83 4.86
C TRP A 130 9.83 6.82 4.40
N TRP A 131 9.72 7.28 3.15
CA TRP A 131 10.78 7.99 2.46
C TRP A 131 10.35 9.37 1.97
N LYS A 132 11.17 10.40 2.23
CA LYS A 132 11.04 11.66 1.48
C LYS A 132 11.41 11.38 0.01
N PRO A 133 10.52 11.64 -0.95
CA PRO A 133 10.80 11.34 -2.36
C PRO A 133 11.97 12.14 -2.92
N HIS A 134 12.65 11.56 -3.90
CA HIS A 134 13.69 12.27 -4.66
C HIS A 134 13.02 13.26 -5.62
N PRO A 135 13.57 14.45 -5.91
CA PRO A 135 12.97 15.41 -6.85
C PRO A 135 12.58 14.80 -8.21
N ASP A 136 13.47 13.99 -8.80
CA ASP A 136 13.22 13.29 -10.06
C ASP A 136 12.01 12.34 -10.03
N ASP A 137 11.55 11.87 -8.86
CA ASP A 137 10.33 11.06 -8.73
C ASP A 137 9.10 11.83 -9.23
N TRP A 138 9.14 13.15 -9.08
CA TRP A 138 8.14 14.09 -9.56
C TRP A 138 8.51 14.59 -10.96
N ASP A 139 9.73 15.07 -11.12
CA ASP A 139 10.13 15.83 -12.32
C ASP A 139 10.23 14.98 -13.59
N THR A 140 10.48 13.67 -13.46
CA THR A 140 10.63 12.76 -14.61
C THR A 140 9.29 12.45 -15.28
N ASN A 141 8.26 12.16 -14.48
CA ASN A 141 7.05 11.49 -14.96
C ASN A 141 5.78 12.31 -14.74
N PHE A 142 5.77 13.26 -13.78
CA PHE A 142 4.60 14.06 -13.51
C PHE A 142 4.54 15.33 -14.38
N PRO A 143 3.33 15.74 -14.79
CA PRO A 143 3.14 16.98 -15.56
C PRO A 143 3.39 18.22 -14.69
N THR A 144 3.56 19.37 -15.35
CA THR A 144 3.61 20.68 -14.68
C THR A 144 2.43 20.87 -13.72
N GLY A 145 2.70 21.39 -12.52
CA GLY A 145 1.71 21.51 -11.44
C GLY A 145 1.71 20.31 -10.48
N TRP A 146 2.54 19.30 -10.75
CA TRP A 146 2.82 18.11 -9.93
C TRP A 146 4.33 17.80 -9.86
N GLN A 147 5.17 18.75 -10.24
CA GLN A 147 6.63 18.62 -10.21
C GLN A 147 7.16 18.88 -8.79
N SER A 148 8.45 18.61 -8.57
CA SER A 148 9.09 18.71 -7.25
C SER A 148 8.85 20.08 -6.59
N LYS A 149 8.96 21.16 -7.37
CA LYS A 149 8.67 22.54 -6.95
C LYS A 149 7.23 22.74 -6.44
N ASP A 150 6.26 22.00 -7.00
CA ASP A 150 4.84 22.10 -6.66
C ASP A 150 4.50 21.29 -5.40
N LEU A 151 5.38 20.35 -5.03
CA LEU A 151 5.17 19.37 -3.96
C LEU A 151 5.98 19.62 -2.69
N VAL A 152 6.73 20.73 -2.61
CA VAL A 152 7.48 21.13 -1.41
C VAL A 152 6.54 21.26 -0.19
N GLY A 153 5.52 22.10 -0.29
CA GLY A 153 4.57 22.33 0.80
C GLY A 153 3.80 21.07 1.24
N PRO A 154 3.21 20.29 0.30
CA PRO A 154 2.65 18.98 0.63
C PRO A 154 3.64 18.05 1.33
N THR A 155 4.89 17.98 0.86
CA THR A 155 5.94 17.15 1.49
C THR A 155 6.23 17.59 2.92
N GLU A 156 6.39 18.89 3.17
CA GLU A 156 6.62 19.43 4.50
C GLU A 156 5.48 19.09 5.47
N LYS A 157 4.22 19.23 5.02
CA LYS A 157 3.04 18.83 5.82
C LYS A 157 3.07 17.36 6.19
N VAL A 158 3.30 16.48 5.21
CA VAL A 158 3.36 15.03 5.45
C VAL A 158 4.45 14.67 6.45
N PHE A 159 5.63 15.25 6.32
CA PHE A 159 6.76 14.94 7.21
C PHE A 159 6.72 15.70 8.55
N SER A 160 5.91 16.76 8.67
CA SER A 160 5.55 17.31 9.99
C SER A 160 4.61 16.38 10.75
N ARG A 161 3.70 15.70 10.04
CA ARG A 161 2.71 14.78 10.62
C ARG A 161 3.32 13.42 10.94
N ILE A 162 4.14 12.92 10.03
CA ILE A 162 4.80 11.61 10.08
C ILE A 162 6.28 11.83 9.72
N PRO A 163 7.13 12.23 10.68
CA PRO A 163 8.55 12.55 10.42
C PRO A 163 9.36 11.32 9.97
N GLY A 164 8.93 10.16 10.42
CA GLY A 164 9.65 8.90 10.28
C GLY A 164 10.80 8.75 11.27
N THR A 165 11.30 7.54 11.42
CA THR A 165 12.41 7.22 12.32
C THR A 165 13.28 6.11 11.75
N ILE A 166 14.59 6.22 11.95
CA ILE A 166 15.56 5.15 11.67
C ILE A 166 15.84 4.27 12.89
N ALA A 167 15.29 4.61 14.06
CA ALA A 167 15.41 3.86 15.31
C ALA A 167 14.02 3.80 15.96
N PRO A 168 13.16 2.85 15.54
CA PRO A 168 11.77 2.83 15.99
C PRO A 168 11.58 2.35 17.43
N SER A 169 12.59 1.70 18.00
CA SER A 169 12.62 1.34 19.43
C SER A 169 12.63 2.60 20.30
N MET A 170 11.79 2.65 21.33
CA MET A 170 11.63 3.87 22.14
C MET A 170 12.85 4.26 22.98
N ASP A 171 13.82 3.37 23.16
CA ASP A 171 15.09 3.67 23.83
C ASP A 171 16.15 4.27 22.88
N GLY A 172 15.77 4.55 21.62
CA GLY A 172 16.64 5.11 20.60
C GLY A 172 17.66 4.12 20.02
N LYS A 173 17.62 2.85 20.44
CA LYS A 173 18.55 1.82 19.93
C LYS A 173 18.00 1.11 18.71
N ARG A 174 18.93 0.45 18.01
CA ARG A 174 18.66 -0.54 16.97
C ARG A 174 19.12 -1.90 17.47
N TYR A 175 18.38 -2.93 17.12
CA TYR A 175 18.65 -4.30 17.53
C TYR A 175 19.01 -5.14 16.31
N LEU A 176 19.80 -6.20 16.53
CA LEU A 176 20.21 -7.15 15.50
C LEU A 176 20.99 -6.47 14.34
N SER A 177 21.93 -5.56 14.66
CA SER A 177 22.64 -4.76 13.65
C SER A 177 23.65 -5.53 12.81
N GLN A 178 23.97 -6.78 13.13
CA GLN A 178 25.11 -7.49 12.56
C GLN A 178 25.05 -7.61 11.03
N GLY A 179 23.86 -7.95 10.48
CA GLY A 179 23.65 -7.98 9.03
C GLY A 179 23.78 -6.58 8.39
N PHE A 180 23.40 -5.54 9.12
CA PHE A 180 23.60 -4.16 8.68
C PHE A 180 25.06 -3.77 8.66
N ASP A 181 25.79 -4.06 9.73
CA ASP A 181 27.19 -3.69 9.91
C ASP A 181 28.06 -4.40 8.85
N MET A 182 27.76 -5.67 8.54
CA MET A 182 28.45 -6.44 7.50
C MET A 182 28.28 -5.81 6.11
N LEU A 183 27.04 -5.62 5.63
CA LEU A 183 26.80 -5.05 4.31
C LEU A 183 27.20 -3.58 4.23
N GLY A 184 26.92 -2.80 5.27
CA GLY A 184 27.20 -1.37 5.35
C GLY A 184 28.70 -1.07 5.32
N SER A 185 29.52 -1.85 6.04
CA SER A 185 30.99 -1.70 6.01
C SER A 185 31.56 -2.00 4.63
N SER A 186 31.04 -3.03 3.97
CA SER A 186 31.42 -3.39 2.60
C SER A 186 31.06 -2.30 1.59
N LEU A 187 29.82 -1.78 1.64
CA LEU A 187 29.39 -0.66 0.80
C LEU A 187 30.26 0.58 1.02
N GLY A 188 30.55 0.92 2.28
CA GLY A 188 31.44 2.03 2.62
C GLY A 188 32.85 1.85 2.06
N ALA A 189 33.44 0.66 2.20
CA ALA A 189 34.74 0.33 1.64
C ALA A 189 34.77 0.39 0.11
N ALA A 190 33.64 0.07 -0.54
CA ALA A 190 33.44 0.21 -1.99
C ALA A 190 33.13 1.65 -2.44
N GLY A 191 33.22 2.64 -1.54
CA GLY A 191 33.06 4.06 -1.86
C GLY A 191 31.62 4.58 -1.84
N TRP A 192 30.65 3.79 -1.33
CA TRP A 192 29.30 4.29 -1.11
C TRP A 192 29.27 5.23 0.10
N LYS A 193 28.46 6.29 0.03
CA LYS A 193 28.34 7.27 1.12
C LYS A 193 27.20 6.90 2.06
N TYR A 194 27.48 6.83 3.36
CA TYR A 194 26.43 6.72 4.38
C TYR A 194 25.63 8.03 4.47
N ILE A 195 24.30 7.93 4.51
CA ILE A 195 23.37 9.05 4.70
C ILE A 195 22.24 8.69 5.67
N VAL A 196 21.62 9.70 6.27
CA VAL A 196 20.27 9.58 6.84
C VAL A 196 19.26 9.87 5.72
N PRO A 197 18.52 8.88 5.19
CA PRO A 197 17.86 9.03 3.90
C PRO A 197 16.82 10.16 3.78
N ASN A 198 16.11 10.48 4.87
CA ASN A 198 15.10 11.55 4.89
C ASN A 198 15.67 12.93 5.24
N GLU A 199 16.93 13.01 5.64
CA GLU A 199 17.67 14.29 5.77
C GLU A 199 18.31 14.67 4.43
N HIS A 200 18.60 13.68 3.59
CA HIS A 200 19.18 13.84 2.26
C HIS A 200 18.36 13.12 1.18
N PRO A 201 17.09 13.53 0.94
CA PRO A 201 16.23 12.90 -0.07
C PRO A 201 16.81 12.93 -1.49
N GLU A 202 17.58 13.96 -1.83
CA GLU A 202 18.28 14.18 -3.10
C GLU A 202 19.50 13.26 -3.32
N LEU A 203 20.09 12.72 -2.25
CA LEU A 203 21.24 11.82 -2.36
C LEU A 203 20.73 10.38 -2.50
N LYS A 204 20.59 9.93 -3.75
CA LYS A 204 20.16 8.56 -4.11
C LYS A 204 21.08 7.89 -5.14
N ASN A 205 22.32 8.36 -5.26
CA ASN A 205 23.32 7.74 -6.13
C ASN A 205 24.58 7.36 -5.33
N ARG A 206 24.91 6.05 -5.30
CA ARG A 206 26.03 5.49 -4.52
C ARG A 206 25.96 5.86 -3.05
N THR A 207 24.78 5.69 -2.47
CA THR A 207 24.48 6.00 -1.06
C THR A 207 23.82 4.83 -0.34
N TYR A 208 24.07 4.69 0.96
CA TYR A 208 23.41 3.71 1.81
C TYR A 208 23.02 4.30 3.17
N GLY A 209 22.11 3.67 3.89
CA GLY A 209 21.70 4.11 5.22
C GLY A 209 20.77 3.13 5.91
N HIS A 210 20.40 3.44 7.15
CA HIS A 210 19.35 2.71 7.85
C HIS A 210 17.99 2.96 7.19
N SER A 211 17.11 1.96 7.30
CA SER A 211 15.71 2.06 6.91
C SER A 211 14.98 3.11 7.74
N THR A 212 14.20 3.97 7.09
CA THR A 212 13.30 4.90 7.78
C THR A 212 11.88 4.35 7.76
N PHE A 213 11.20 4.41 8.90
CA PHE A 213 9.84 3.87 9.08
C PHE A 213 8.86 4.95 9.52
N MET A 214 7.57 4.79 9.19
CA MET A 214 6.48 5.66 9.64
C MET A 214 6.05 5.43 11.11
N TYR A 215 6.84 4.63 11.84
CA TYR A 215 6.56 4.20 13.21
C TYR A 215 6.65 5.35 14.20
N SER A 216 5.88 5.27 15.27
CA SER A 216 5.82 6.28 16.33
C SER A 216 5.49 5.60 17.65
N GLY A 217 6.27 5.89 18.71
CA GLY A 217 6.08 5.25 20.03
C GLY A 217 6.29 3.74 20.00
N GLY A 218 7.18 3.24 19.13
CA GLY A 218 7.43 1.81 18.90
C GLY A 218 6.26 1.02 18.30
N GLU A 219 5.18 1.70 17.88
CA GLU A 219 4.04 1.12 17.16
C GLU A 219 4.03 1.56 15.69
N ARG A 220 3.18 0.94 14.88
CA ARG A 220 3.07 1.17 13.42
C ARG A 220 2.95 2.63 12.98
N GLY A 221 2.35 3.50 13.78
CA GLY A 221 2.20 4.92 13.41
C GLY A 221 1.44 5.14 12.09
N GLY A 222 2.03 5.94 11.20
CA GLY A 222 1.49 6.18 9.85
C GLY A 222 0.15 6.93 9.79
N PRO A 223 -0.59 6.87 8.66
CA PRO A 223 -1.86 7.57 8.49
C PRO A 223 -2.94 7.17 9.51
N LEU A 224 -2.95 5.92 9.97
CA LEU A 224 -3.89 5.43 10.98
C LEU A 224 -3.69 6.11 12.35
N ALA A 225 -2.46 6.47 12.71
CA ALA A 225 -2.14 7.09 13.99
C ALA A 225 -2.08 8.63 13.93
N THR A 226 -2.29 9.23 12.76
CA THR A 226 -2.14 10.67 12.53
C THR A 226 -3.36 11.25 11.84
N TYR A 227 -3.46 11.09 10.52
CA TYR A 227 -4.54 11.58 9.68
C TYR A 227 -5.92 11.08 10.09
N LEU A 228 -6.07 9.79 10.37
CA LEU A 228 -7.37 9.28 10.81
C LEU A 228 -7.73 9.77 12.22
N VAL A 229 -6.75 10.01 13.09
CA VAL A 229 -6.96 10.55 14.45
C VAL A 229 -7.54 11.95 14.39
N SER A 230 -6.95 12.84 13.58
CA SER A 230 -7.46 14.19 13.40
C SER A 230 -8.84 14.19 12.74
N ALA A 231 -9.05 13.39 11.70
CA ALA A 231 -10.35 13.25 11.02
C ALA A 231 -11.46 12.80 11.99
N ALA A 232 -11.23 11.73 12.74
CA ALA A 232 -12.22 11.14 13.64
C ALA A 232 -12.63 12.07 14.81
N SER A 233 -11.83 13.09 15.13
CA SER A 233 -12.19 14.09 16.14
C SER A 233 -13.24 15.10 15.67
N ARG A 234 -13.52 15.15 14.36
CA ARG A 234 -14.39 16.15 13.74
C ARG A 234 -15.82 15.64 13.58
N LYS A 235 -16.81 16.46 13.93
CA LYS A 235 -18.25 16.11 13.83
C LYS A 235 -18.73 15.88 12.39
N GLN A 236 -18.06 16.51 11.43
CA GLN A 236 -18.36 16.44 10.00
C GLN A 236 -17.76 15.20 9.32
N PHE A 237 -16.99 14.37 10.04
CA PHE A 237 -16.38 13.16 9.51
C PHE A 237 -17.13 11.92 9.99
N THR A 238 -17.46 11.03 9.05
CA THR A 238 -18.07 9.73 9.29
C THR A 238 -17.19 8.63 8.70
N LEU A 239 -16.99 7.54 9.44
CA LEU A 239 -16.27 6.35 8.97
C LEU A 239 -17.19 5.13 8.96
N TRP A 240 -17.30 4.45 7.82
CA TRP A 240 -17.97 3.16 7.67
C TRP A 240 -16.98 2.08 7.26
N THR A 241 -16.71 1.12 8.15
CA THR A 241 -15.94 -0.10 7.86
C THR A 241 -16.86 -1.24 7.43
N ASN A 242 -16.29 -2.36 6.98
CA ASN A 242 -17.03 -3.55 6.51
C ASN A 242 -18.03 -3.23 5.40
N THR A 243 -17.80 -2.18 4.61
CA THR A 243 -18.77 -1.66 3.65
C THR A 243 -18.15 -1.61 2.26
N VAL A 244 -18.69 -2.40 1.33
CA VAL A 244 -18.17 -2.49 -0.03
C VAL A 244 -18.85 -1.45 -0.90
N ALA A 245 -18.08 -0.51 -1.46
CA ALA A 245 -18.57 0.28 -2.57
C ALA A 245 -18.62 -0.61 -3.82
N ARG A 246 -19.82 -0.84 -4.36
CA ARG A 246 -20.03 -1.70 -5.52
C ARG A 246 -19.71 -0.98 -6.82
N ARG A 247 -20.29 0.21 -6.99
CA ARG A 247 -20.13 1.11 -8.14
C ARG A 247 -20.69 2.51 -7.84
N LEU A 248 -20.44 3.44 -8.75
CA LEU A 248 -21.02 4.78 -8.72
C LEU A 248 -22.43 4.79 -9.32
N VAL A 249 -23.33 5.57 -8.74
CA VAL A 249 -24.62 5.92 -9.32
C VAL A 249 -24.46 7.27 -10.02
N ARG A 250 -24.71 7.33 -11.32
CA ARG A 250 -24.46 8.53 -12.13
C ARG A 250 -25.46 8.70 -13.27
N THR A 251 -25.64 9.95 -13.68
CA THR A 251 -26.35 10.34 -14.92
C THR A 251 -25.37 11.09 -15.81
N GLY A 252 -25.03 10.53 -16.97
CA GLY A 252 -23.94 11.08 -17.80
C GLY A 252 -22.64 11.18 -16.99
N GLY A 253 -22.03 12.38 -16.99
CA GLY A 253 -20.80 12.68 -16.26
C GLY A 253 -20.98 13.04 -14.78
N HIS A 254 -22.21 13.09 -14.26
CA HIS A 254 -22.48 13.54 -12.90
C HIS A 254 -22.81 12.37 -11.96
N VAL A 255 -22.00 12.18 -10.92
CA VAL A 255 -22.19 11.14 -9.89
C VAL A 255 -23.16 11.66 -8.82
N THR A 256 -24.25 10.95 -8.58
CA THR A 256 -25.26 11.30 -7.56
C THR A 256 -25.09 10.52 -6.25
N GLY A 257 -24.36 9.41 -6.28
CA GLY A 257 -24.12 8.59 -5.11
C GLY A 257 -23.27 7.36 -5.36
N VAL A 258 -23.19 6.50 -4.36
CA VAL A 258 -22.43 5.25 -4.38
C VAL A 258 -23.35 4.11 -3.95
N GLU A 259 -23.44 3.07 -4.78
CA GLU A 259 -24.14 1.84 -4.44
C GLU A 259 -23.24 0.99 -3.53
N LEU A 260 -23.77 0.61 -2.38
CA LEU A 260 -23.08 -0.12 -1.32
C LEU A 260 -23.62 -1.53 -1.18
N GLU A 261 -22.70 -2.45 -0.90
CA GLU A 261 -22.97 -3.84 -0.60
C GLU A 261 -22.39 -4.17 0.79
N CYS A 262 -23.16 -4.92 1.56
CA CYS A 262 -22.75 -5.48 2.84
C CYS A 262 -22.59 -7.00 2.69
N ASN A 263 -21.64 -7.58 3.43
CA ASN A 263 -21.50 -9.04 3.52
C ASN A 263 -21.47 -9.44 5.00
N GLY A 264 -22.64 -9.39 5.64
CA GLY A 264 -22.82 -9.75 7.05
C GLY A 264 -22.42 -8.66 8.06
N ALA A 265 -21.92 -7.50 7.63
CA ALA A 265 -21.69 -6.31 8.46
C ALA A 265 -21.59 -5.06 7.57
N GLY A 266 -21.60 -3.86 8.16
CA GLY A 266 -21.48 -2.59 7.43
C GLY A 266 -22.81 -2.08 6.89
N HIS A 267 -22.77 -1.42 5.73
CA HIS A 267 -23.92 -0.73 5.15
C HIS A 267 -24.32 -1.24 3.75
N ALA A 268 -25.63 -1.23 3.46
CA ALA A 268 -26.18 -1.55 2.14
C ALA A 268 -27.18 -0.49 1.67
N GLY A 269 -27.29 -0.33 0.35
CA GLY A 269 -28.17 0.65 -0.29
C GLY A 269 -27.38 1.67 -1.10
N THR A 270 -27.94 2.87 -1.31
CA THR A 270 -27.26 3.96 -2.01
C THR A 270 -27.05 5.14 -1.08
N VAL A 271 -25.80 5.56 -0.90
CA VAL A 271 -25.47 6.81 -0.20
C VAL A 271 -25.31 7.92 -1.22
N SER A 272 -25.92 9.08 -0.96
CA SER A 272 -25.94 10.20 -1.90
C SER A 272 -24.86 11.23 -1.57
N VAL A 273 -24.33 11.88 -2.59
CA VAL A 273 -23.55 13.11 -2.39
C VAL A 273 -24.49 14.32 -2.24
N THR A 274 -24.01 15.43 -1.68
CA THR A 274 -24.78 16.67 -1.58
C THR A 274 -25.24 17.11 -2.98
N PRO A 275 -26.55 17.34 -3.21
CA PRO A 275 -27.04 17.74 -4.53
C PRO A 275 -26.33 19.00 -5.07
N GLY A 276 -25.89 18.93 -6.33
CA GLY A 276 -25.25 20.03 -7.06
C GLY A 276 -23.80 20.34 -6.67
N THR A 277 -23.38 20.04 -5.44
CA THR A 277 -22.04 20.42 -4.93
C THR A 277 -21.15 19.24 -4.58
N GLY A 278 -21.74 18.08 -4.27
CA GLY A 278 -21.05 16.95 -3.71
C GLY A 278 -20.16 16.21 -4.72
N ARG A 279 -19.09 15.59 -4.21
CA ARG A 279 -18.02 14.96 -4.97
C ARG A 279 -17.70 13.57 -4.44
N VAL A 280 -17.26 12.67 -5.32
CA VAL A 280 -16.80 11.32 -4.95
C VAL A 280 -15.31 11.20 -5.24
N ILE A 281 -14.57 10.61 -4.31
CA ILE A 281 -13.13 10.37 -4.43
C ILE A 281 -12.86 8.87 -4.34
N LEU A 282 -12.28 8.30 -5.39
CA LEU A 282 -11.82 6.92 -5.42
C LEU A 282 -10.40 6.84 -4.84
N SER A 283 -10.28 6.13 -3.73
CA SER A 283 -9.02 5.87 -3.02
C SER A 283 -8.88 4.38 -2.68
N ALA A 284 -9.48 3.52 -3.51
CA ALA A 284 -9.56 2.07 -3.34
C ALA A 284 -8.29 1.34 -3.86
N GLY A 285 -7.24 2.10 -4.20
CA GLY A 285 -5.97 1.59 -4.68
C GLY A 285 -5.97 1.29 -6.17
N ALA A 286 -4.79 0.95 -6.70
CA ALA A 286 -4.59 0.71 -8.14
C ALA A 286 -5.63 -0.24 -8.75
N PHE A 287 -5.92 -1.35 -8.09
CA PHE A 287 -6.89 -2.31 -8.57
C PHE A 287 -8.33 -1.93 -8.23
N GLY A 288 -8.59 -1.52 -6.99
CA GLY A 288 -9.94 -1.22 -6.50
C GLY A 288 -10.56 -0.01 -7.20
N SER A 289 -9.83 1.08 -7.37
CA SER A 289 -10.33 2.29 -8.04
C SER A 289 -10.62 2.03 -9.51
N ALA A 290 -9.76 1.28 -10.20
CA ALA A 290 -10.02 0.88 -11.59
C ALA A 290 -11.20 -0.10 -11.72
N LYS A 291 -11.36 -1.05 -10.79
CA LYS A 291 -12.54 -1.92 -10.72
C LYS A 291 -13.83 -1.10 -10.55
N LEU A 292 -13.83 -0.10 -9.66
CA LEU A 292 -14.97 0.80 -9.46
C LEU A 292 -15.30 1.59 -10.74
N LEU A 293 -14.29 2.10 -11.45
CA LEU A 293 -14.48 2.77 -12.73
C LEU A 293 -15.10 1.83 -13.77
N PHE A 294 -14.57 0.63 -13.96
CA PHE A 294 -15.13 -0.36 -14.89
C PHE A 294 -16.60 -0.68 -14.58
N ARG A 295 -16.91 -0.96 -13.30
CA ARG A 295 -18.27 -1.26 -12.82
C ARG A 295 -19.24 -0.09 -12.92
N SER A 296 -18.69 1.13 -13.08
CA SER A 296 -19.44 2.37 -13.28
C SER A 296 -19.52 2.79 -14.76
N GLY A 297 -19.14 1.92 -15.70
CA GLY A 297 -19.16 2.23 -17.14
C GLY A 297 -18.11 3.26 -17.56
N ILE A 298 -16.96 3.29 -16.88
CA ILE A 298 -15.82 4.17 -17.20
C ILE A 298 -14.57 3.33 -17.40
N GLY A 299 -14.01 3.32 -18.60
CA GLY A 299 -12.85 2.50 -18.96
C GLY A 299 -12.88 2.02 -20.40
N PRO A 300 -11.92 1.16 -20.80
CA PRO A 300 -11.83 0.68 -22.16
C PRO A 300 -13.05 -0.19 -22.53
N VAL A 301 -13.58 -0.03 -23.74
CA VAL A 301 -14.80 -0.71 -24.19
C VAL A 301 -14.73 -2.24 -24.02
N ASP A 302 -13.56 -2.85 -24.25
CA ASP A 302 -13.36 -4.28 -24.03
C ASP A 302 -13.58 -4.70 -22.56
N GLN A 303 -13.16 -3.86 -21.62
CA GLN A 303 -13.37 -4.09 -20.18
C GLN A 303 -14.82 -3.82 -19.77
N LEU A 304 -15.44 -2.78 -20.31
CA LEU A 304 -16.86 -2.47 -20.02
C LEU A 304 -17.79 -3.57 -20.53
N ASN A 305 -17.48 -4.15 -21.69
CA ASN A 305 -18.20 -5.32 -22.20
C ASN A 305 -18.06 -6.55 -21.29
N ILE A 306 -16.93 -6.75 -20.60
CA ILE A 306 -16.79 -7.84 -19.62
C ILE A 306 -17.74 -7.63 -18.44
N VAL A 307 -17.82 -6.40 -17.91
CA VAL A 307 -18.76 -6.06 -16.82
C VAL A 307 -20.20 -6.23 -17.30
N LYS A 308 -20.54 -5.74 -18.50
CA LYS A 308 -21.89 -5.83 -19.05
C LYS A 308 -22.37 -7.27 -19.24
N ASN A 309 -21.44 -8.18 -19.54
CA ASN A 309 -21.72 -9.60 -19.69
C ASN A 309 -21.52 -10.41 -18.40
N SER A 310 -21.24 -9.75 -17.27
CA SER A 310 -21.12 -10.42 -15.96
C SER A 310 -22.49 -10.74 -15.38
N THR A 311 -22.58 -11.85 -14.64
CA THR A 311 -23.82 -12.25 -13.96
C THR A 311 -24.22 -11.24 -12.88
N LEU A 312 -23.26 -10.68 -12.14
CA LEU A 312 -23.55 -9.83 -10.99
C LEU A 312 -23.97 -8.41 -11.41
N ASP A 313 -23.26 -7.80 -12.35
CA ASP A 313 -23.50 -6.40 -12.72
C ASP A 313 -24.22 -6.21 -14.04
N GLY A 314 -24.12 -7.16 -14.98
CA GLY A 314 -24.68 -7.03 -16.33
C GLY A 314 -26.15 -6.58 -16.39
N PRO A 315 -27.06 -7.14 -15.57
CA PRO A 315 -28.47 -6.76 -15.56
C PRO A 315 -28.74 -5.31 -15.14
N THR A 316 -27.87 -4.72 -14.32
CA THR A 316 -28.10 -3.38 -13.73
C THR A 316 -27.03 -2.36 -14.10
N MET A 317 -26.00 -2.76 -14.86
CA MET A 317 -24.94 -1.86 -15.32
C MET A 317 -25.54 -0.73 -16.14
N ILE A 318 -24.99 0.48 -15.95
CA ILE A 318 -25.36 1.67 -16.71
C ILE A 318 -25.32 1.39 -18.22
N SER A 319 -26.30 1.96 -18.93
CA SER A 319 -26.47 1.77 -20.37
C SER A 319 -25.23 2.20 -21.16
N ALA A 320 -24.97 1.50 -22.27
CA ALA A 320 -23.76 1.66 -23.07
C ALA A 320 -23.63 3.03 -23.75
N ASP A 321 -24.75 3.71 -24.00
CA ASP A 321 -24.79 5.09 -24.48
C ASP A 321 -24.22 6.10 -23.47
N GLN A 322 -24.07 5.72 -22.21
CA GLN A 322 -23.49 6.56 -21.15
C GLN A 322 -22.08 6.13 -20.75
N TRP A 323 -21.44 5.22 -21.49
CA TRP A 323 -20.08 4.80 -21.19
C TRP A 323 -19.07 5.90 -21.49
N ILE A 324 -18.06 6.02 -20.63
CA ILE A 324 -16.94 6.95 -20.81
C ILE A 324 -15.70 6.12 -21.14
N ASN A 325 -15.25 6.19 -22.40
CA ASN A 325 -14.07 5.45 -22.84
C ASN A 325 -12.79 6.14 -22.37
N LEU A 326 -12.10 5.52 -21.42
CA LEU A 326 -10.83 5.99 -20.84
C LEU A 326 -9.83 4.84 -20.73
N PRO A 327 -8.51 5.11 -20.76
CA PRO A 327 -7.47 4.08 -20.68
C PRO A 327 -7.28 3.50 -19.26
N VAL A 328 -8.37 3.28 -18.51
CA VAL A 328 -8.34 2.66 -17.19
C VAL A 328 -7.76 1.25 -17.30
N GLY A 329 -6.81 0.93 -16.42
CA GLY A 329 -6.06 -0.33 -16.41
C GLY A 329 -4.80 -0.33 -17.28
N TYR A 330 -4.62 0.63 -18.18
CA TYR A 330 -3.35 0.84 -18.89
C TYR A 330 -2.32 1.56 -18.01
N ASN A 331 -1.10 1.70 -18.52
CA ASN A 331 0.04 2.31 -17.81
C ASN A 331 0.35 1.61 -16.48
N LEU A 332 0.01 0.32 -16.37
CA LEU A 332 0.33 -0.48 -15.21
C LEU A 332 1.86 -0.57 -15.08
N ASN A 333 2.37 -0.33 -13.88
CA ASN A 333 3.80 -0.25 -13.60
C ASN A 333 4.04 -0.58 -12.13
N ASP A 334 5.24 -1.07 -11.80
CA ASP A 334 5.69 -1.33 -10.43
C ASP A 334 7.22 -1.45 -10.40
N HIS A 335 7.80 -1.49 -9.22
CA HIS A 335 9.20 -1.85 -9.05
C HIS A 335 9.42 -3.27 -9.57
N VAL A 336 10.41 -3.47 -10.45
CA VAL A 336 10.90 -4.81 -10.79
C VAL A 336 11.74 -5.29 -9.61
N GLY A 337 11.25 -6.26 -8.83
CA GLY A 337 12.04 -6.88 -7.76
C GLY A 337 12.94 -8.00 -8.30
N THR A 338 14.25 -7.85 -8.13
CA THR A 338 15.24 -8.92 -8.40
C THR A 338 15.89 -9.32 -7.08
N ASP A 339 15.51 -10.49 -6.55
CA ASP A 339 16.02 -10.99 -5.28
C ASP A 339 17.40 -11.64 -5.44
N ILE A 340 18.33 -11.20 -4.60
CA ILE A 340 19.68 -11.75 -4.46
C ILE A 340 19.80 -12.30 -3.05
N GLU A 341 20.50 -13.40 -2.87
CA GLU A 341 20.73 -13.99 -1.56
C GLU A 341 22.22 -14.27 -1.36
N VAL A 342 22.72 -13.80 -0.22
CA VAL A 342 24.08 -14.05 0.26
C VAL A 342 24.01 -14.61 1.68
N SER A 343 25.06 -15.31 2.12
CA SER A 343 25.22 -15.76 3.50
C SER A 343 26.58 -15.37 4.04
N HIS A 344 26.63 -14.99 5.32
CA HIS A 344 27.85 -14.61 6.03
C HIS A 344 27.79 -15.04 7.50
N PRO A 345 28.88 -15.58 8.11
CA PRO A 345 28.87 -16.09 9.48
C PRO A 345 28.40 -15.11 10.56
N ASP A 346 28.65 -13.82 10.38
CA ASP A 346 28.27 -12.78 11.35
C ASP A 346 26.79 -12.40 11.29
N VAL A 347 26.03 -12.86 10.29
CA VAL A 347 24.61 -12.53 10.16
C VAL A 347 23.80 -13.29 11.22
N VAL A 348 23.00 -12.56 11.99
CA VAL A 348 22.16 -13.10 13.08
C VAL A 348 20.69 -13.06 12.67
N PHE A 349 20.11 -14.23 12.40
CA PHE A 349 18.68 -14.39 12.15
C PHE A 349 17.84 -14.26 13.43
N TYR A 350 16.65 -13.68 13.25
CA TYR A 350 15.61 -13.60 14.27
C TYR A 350 14.29 -14.11 13.69
N ASP A 351 13.67 -15.07 14.35
CA ASP A 351 12.43 -15.70 13.89
C ASP A 351 11.19 -14.85 14.22
N TYR A 352 10.89 -13.89 13.33
CA TYR A 352 9.68 -13.07 13.44
C TYR A 352 8.38 -13.86 13.20
N TYR A 353 8.41 -14.98 12.48
CA TYR A 353 7.23 -15.85 12.34
C TYR A 353 6.95 -16.58 13.66
N GLY A 354 7.99 -17.09 14.32
CA GLY A 354 7.92 -17.64 15.66
C GLY A 354 7.33 -16.67 16.68
N ALA A 355 7.65 -15.37 16.55
CA ALA A 355 7.13 -14.31 17.40
C ALA A 355 5.60 -14.14 17.37
N TRP A 356 4.91 -14.66 16.34
CA TRP A 356 3.46 -14.72 16.34
C TRP A 356 2.90 -15.63 17.44
N LYS A 357 3.44 -16.85 17.57
CA LYS A 357 2.89 -17.87 18.48
C LYS A 357 3.62 -17.92 19.83
N ALA A 358 4.95 -17.87 19.78
CA ALA A 358 5.83 -18.07 20.91
C ALA A 358 7.04 -17.11 20.80
N PRO A 359 6.83 -15.79 21.04
CA PRO A 359 7.93 -14.85 21.03
C PRO A 359 8.96 -15.18 22.11
N ILE A 360 10.21 -14.76 21.87
CA ILE A 360 11.23 -14.74 22.92
C ILE A 360 10.68 -13.87 24.05
N ILE A 361 10.56 -14.45 25.25
CA ILE A 361 9.80 -13.87 26.37
C ILE A 361 10.34 -12.48 26.73
N SER A 362 11.66 -12.30 26.81
CA SER A 362 12.29 -11.01 27.10
C SER A 362 11.95 -9.93 26.07
N ASP A 363 11.83 -10.29 24.80
CA ASP A 363 11.53 -9.33 23.72
C ASP A 363 10.06 -8.93 23.74
N ALA A 364 9.16 -9.88 24.03
CA ALA A 364 7.75 -9.59 24.26
C ALA A 364 7.56 -8.71 25.50
N ASP A 365 8.18 -9.05 26.63
CA ASP A 365 8.07 -8.30 27.89
C ASP A 365 8.58 -6.86 27.74
N THR A 366 9.74 -6.67 27.12
CA THR A 366 10.31 -5.33 26.91
C THR A 366 9.47 -4.50 25.92
N TYR A 367 8.92 -5.12 24.88
CA TYR A 367 8.01 -4.45 23.95
C TYR A 367 6.68 -4.05 24.62
N LEU A 368 6.11 -4.94 25.43
CA LEU A 368 4.86 -4.68 26.15
C LEU A 368 5.03 -3.59 27.20
N ALA A 369 6.14 -3.62 27.95
CA ALA A 369 6.42 -2.65 29.01
C ALA A 369 6.80 -1.27 28.47
N ASN A 370 7.70 -1.22 27.48
CA ASN A 370 8.37 0.03 27.11
C ASN A 370 8.39 0.33 25.60
N ARG A 371 7.80 -0.54 24.76
CA ARG A 371 7.88 -0.43 23.28
C ARG A 371 9.33 -0.38 22.77
N THR A 372 10.18 -1.20 23.38
CA THR A 372 11.59 -1.36 23.02
C THR A 372 11.87 -2.77 22.48
N GLY A 373 13.11 -3.01 22.02
CA GLY A 373 13.55 -4.32 21.56
C GLY A 373 13.29 -4.61 20.07
N PRO A 374 13.61 -5.84 19.61
CA PRO A 374 13.47 -6.27 18.22
C PRO A 374 12.05 -6.16 17.68
N LEU A 375 11.02 -6.37 18.51
CA LEU A 375 9.61 -6.33 18.09
C LEU A 375 9.10 -4.91 17.76
N ALA A 376 9.85 -3.86 18.14
CA ALA A 376 9.61 -2.49 17.68
C ALA A 376 10.20 -2.20 16.28
N GLN A 377 10.94 -3.15 15.70
CA GLN A 377 11.45 -3.08 14.32
C GLN A 377 10.58 -3.92 13.39
N ALA A 378 10.53 -3.56 12.11
CA ALA A 378 9.78 -4.34 11.12
C ALA A 378 10.36 -5.76 10.99
N ALA A 379 9.49 -6.72 10.70
CA ALA A 379 9.89 -8.05 10.24
C ALA A 379 10.11 -8.10 8.71
N PRO A 380 11.04 -8.94 8.22
CA PRO A 380 12.18 -9.44 8.98
C PRO A 380 13.13 -8.27 9.27
N ASN A 381 14.24 -8.50 9.98
CA ASN A 381 15.15 -7.40 10.31
C ASN A 381 15.70 -6.75 9.03
N ILE A 382 15.26 -5.52 8.74
CA ILE A 382 15.60 -4.81 7.51
C ILE A 382 16.98 -4.15 7.69
N GLY A 383 17.93 -4.58 6.87
CA GLY A 383 19.33 -4.13 6.89
C GLY A 383 19.52 -2.77 6.20
N PRO A 384 20.71 -2.50 5.63
CA PRO A 384 20.95 -1.29 4.89
C PRO A 384 20.03 -1.20 3.69
N ILE A 385 19.53 0.00 3.46
CA ILE A 385 18.92 0.41 2.20
C ILE A 385 19.97 1.21 1.45
N PHE A 386 20.05 0.99 0.15
CA PHE A 386 21.01 1.70 -0.68
C PHE A 386 20.46 2.00 -2.07
N TRP A 387 21.05 3.00 -2.72
CA TRP A 387 20.57 3.51 -3.99
C TRP A 387 21.70 3.84 -4.94
N GLU A 388 21.45 3.61 -6.23
CA GLU A 388 22.30 4.06 -7.32
C GLU A 388 21.45 4.54 -8.50
N VAL A 389 22.03 5.42 -9.32
CA VAL A 389 21.41 5.89 -10.56
C VAL A 389 22.28 5.47 -11.73
N ILE A 390 21.67 4.76 -12.68
CA ILE A 390 22.35 4.25 -13.87
C ILE A 390 21.80 5.00 -15.08
N LYS A 391 22.68 5.69 -15.80
CA LYS A 391 22.32 6.33 -17.06
C LYS A 391 22.28 5.28 -18.18
N GLY A 392 21.09 5.04 -18.72
CA GLY A 392 20.89 4.13 -19.84
C GLY A 392 21.52 4.63 -21.13
N ALA A 393 21.72 3.73 -22.10
CA ALA A 393 22.20 4.08 -23.44
C ALA A 393 21.22 4.98 -24.20
N ASP A 394 19.94 4.97 -23.82
CA ASP A 394 18.89 5.89 -24.27
C ASP A 394 18.95 7.28 -23.60
N GLY A 395 19.94 7.52 -22.74
CA GLY A 395 20.12 8.80 -22.04
C GLY A 395 19.25 8.98 -20.80
N ILE A 396 18.37 8.03 -20.47
CA ILE A 396 17.47 8.11 -19.32
C ILE A 396 18.17 7.63 -18.05
N ASN A 397 18.12 8.44 -16.99
CA ASN A 397 18.56 8.05 -15.66
C ASN A 397 17.57 7.07 -15.04
N ARG A 398 18.04 5.89 -14.64
CA ARG A 398 17.24 4.84 -13.99
C ARG A 398 17.69 4.67 -12.55
N HIS A 399 16.74 4.84 -11.63
CA HIS A 399 17.00 4.74 -10.20
C HIS A 399 16.84 3.30 -9.74
N LEU A 400 17.87 2.77 -9.08
CA LEU A 400 17.82 1.50 -8.39
C LEU A 400 17.77 1.75 -6.88
N HIS A 401 16.82 1.12 -6.22
CA HIS A 401 16.72 1.02 -4.77
C HIS A 401 16.98 -0.42 -4.37
N TRP A 402 17.72 -0.60 -3.29
CA TRP A 402 18.07 -1.91 -2.79
C TRP A 402 17.62 -2.07 -1.35
N GLN A 403 16.84 -3.11 -1.09
CA GLN A 403 16.35 -3.44 0.25
C GLN A 403 16.98 -4.75 0.71
N SER A 404 17.87 -4.67 1.70
CA SER A 404 18.40 -5.86 2.36
C SER A 404 17.57 -6.24 3.59
N ARG A 405 17.47 -7.53 3.87
CA ARG A 405 16.78 -8.09 5.03
C ARG A 405 17.42 -9.40 5.48
N VAL A 406 17.44 -9.65 6.79
CA VAL A 406 17.95 -10.90 7.35
C VAL A 406 16.85 -11.97 7.30
N GLU A 407 16.80 -12.66 6.17
CA GLU A 407 15.88 -13.73 5.81
C GLU A 407 16.47 -14.48 4.60
N GLY A 408 16.26 -15.79 4.49
CA GLY A 408 16.72 -16.59 3.36
C GLY A 408 16.68 -18.09 3.64
N ILE A 409 17.43 -18.86 2.85
CA ILE A 409 17.47 -20.32 2.90
C ILE A 409 18.14 -20.85 4.18
N VAL A 410 19.13 -20.14 4.72
CA VAL A 410 19.83 -20.50 5.96
C VAL A 410 19.82 -19.36 6.98
N ASN A 411 20.04 -19.65 8.26
CA ASN A 411 19.99 -18.66 9.35
C ASN A 411 21.08 -17.58 9.28
N THR A 412 22.07 -17.73 8.41
CA THR A 412 23.10 -16.73 8.14
C THR A 412 22.86 -15.99 6.82
N SER A 413 21.69 -16.19 6.20
CA SER A 413 21.32 -15.53 4.94
C SER A 413 20.84 -14.11 5.13
N MET A 414 21.13 -13.29 4.12
CA MET A 414 20.45 -12.03 3.85
C MET A 414 19.90 -12.06 2.43
N THR A 415 18.63 -11.69 2.29
CA THR A 415 18.02 -11.41 1.00
C THR A 415 18.16 -9.92 0.70
N ILE A 416 18.63 -9.58 -0.50
CA ILE A 416 18.81 -8.23 -1.01
C ILE A 416 17.98 -8.10 -2.27
N THR A 417 16.90 -7.32 -2.21
CA THR A 417 16.05 -7.07 -3.37
C THR A 417 16.47 -5.80 -4.07
N GLN A 418 16.82 -5.91 -5.36
CA GLN A 418 16.97 -4.76 -6.24
C GLN A 418 15.61 -4.35 -6.79
N TYR A 419 15.28 -3.07 -6.74
CA TYR A 419 14.08 -2.46 -7.30
C TYR A 419 14.44 -1.42 -8.36
N LEU A 420 13.94 -1.60 -9.59
CA LEU A 420 14.01 -0.58 -10.64
C LEU A 420 12.83 0.40 -10.52
N GLY A 421 13.12 1.68 -10.28
CA GLY A 421 12.14 2.73 -9.99
C GLY A 421 12.05 3.82 -11.07
N THR A 422 12.29 5.08 -10.67
CA THR A 422 12.27 6.27 -11.52
C THR A 422 13.08 6.10 -12.79
N GLY A 423 12.55 6.60 -13.91
CA GLY A 423 13.12 6.45 -15.24
C GLY A 423 12.77 5.14 -15.96
N SER A 424 12.10 4.18 -15.30
CA SER A 424 11.63 2.97 -15.98
C SER A 424 10.53 3.27 -17.00
N VAL A 425 10.64 2.65 -18.18
CA VAL A 425 9.72 2.91 -19.31
C VAL A 425 8.77 1.76 -19.59
N SER A 426 9.10 0.55 -19.15
CA SER A 426 8.24 -0.63 -19.35
C SER A 426 6.87 -0.43 -18.67
N ARG A 427 5.79 -0.83 -19.35
CA ARG A 427 4.39 -0.74 -18.89
C ARG A 427 3.62 -2.02 -19.22
N GLY A 428 2.63 -2.30 -18.38
CA GLY A 428 1.73 -3.43 -18.48
C GLY A 428 0.27 -3.00 -18.61
N ARG A 429 -0.64 -3.95 -18.34
CA ARG A 429 -2.09 -3.74 -18.34
C ARG A 429 -2.76 -4.58 -17.26
N MET A 430 -3.68 -3.94 -16.55
CA MET A 430 -4.64 -4.56 -15.65
C MET A 430 -6.00 -4.67 -16.36
N THR A 431 -6.71 -5.78 -16.15
CA THR A 431 -8.03 -6.04 -16.72
C THR A 431 -8.98 -6.64 -15.69
N ILE A 432 -10.28 -6.60 -15.97
CA ILE A 432 -11.31 -7.21 -15.12
C ILE A 432 -11.79 -8.55 -15.70
N THR A 433 -12.14 -9.50 -14.84
CA THR A 433 -12.69 -10.81 -15.23
C THR A 433 -14.23 -10.81 -15.19
N ARG A 434 -14.87 -11.86 -15.70
CA ARG A 434 -16.34 -12.02 -15.62
C ARG A 434 -16.86 -12.17 -14.18
N GLN A 435 -16.01 -12.61 -13.26
CA GLN A 435 -16.28 -12.64 -11.82
C GLN A 435 -16.06 -11.28 -11.15
N LEU A 436 -15.72 -10.26 -11.94
CA LEU A 436 -15.42 -8.90 -11.48
C LEU A 436 -14.17 -8.84 -10.60
N ASN A 437 -13.27 -9.82 -10.70
CA ASN A 437 -11.94 -9.74 -10.10
C ASN A 437 -11.00 -8.98 -11.05
N THR A 438 -9.96 -8.38 -10.50
CA THR A 438 -8.93 -7.71 -11.31
C THR A 438 -7.71 -8.61 -11.45
N ILE A 439 -7.09 -8.57 -12.63
CA ILE A 439 -5.91 -9.35 -12.96
C ILE A 439 -4.86 -8.52 -13.68
N VAL A 440 -3.58 -8.86 -13.50
CA VAL A 440 -2.48 -8.36 -14.33
C VAL A 440 -2.41 -9.20 -15.60
N SER A 441 -3.09 -8.77 -16.66
CA SER A 441 -3.11 -9.49 -17.94
C SER A 441 -1.90 -9.21 -18.82
N THR A 442 -1.18 -8.11 -18.57
CA THR A 442 0.12 -7.85 -19.18
C THR A 442 1.10 -7.41 -18.11
N PRO A 443 2.09 -8.25 -17.74
CA PRO A 443 3.12 -7.88 -16.78
C PRO A 443 3.95 -6.68 -17.27
N PRO A 444 4.23 -5.68 -16.41
CA PRO A 444 4.92 -4.44 -16.81
C PRO A 444 6.45 -4.53 -16.92
N TYR A 445 7.08 -5.65 -16.59
CA TYR A 445 8.52 -5.68 -16.26
C TYR A 445 9.43 -5.95 -17.46
N LEU A 446 10.58 -5.26 -17.50
CA LEU A 446 11.74 -5.51 -18.39
C LEU A 446 11.37 -5.75 -19.86
N ARG A 447 10.33 -5.06 -20.34
CA ARG A 447 9.88 -5.07 -21.74
C ARG A 447 10.75 -4.19 -22.62
N ASN A 448 11.47 -3.25 -22.00
CA ASN A 448 12.46 -2.40 -22.63
C ASN A 448 13.88 -2.90 -22.32
N GLU A 449 14.75 -2.88 -23.33
CA GLU A 449 16.12 -3.39 -23.23
C GLU A 449 17.01 -2.55 -22.30
N HIS A 450 16.80 -1.24 -22.21
CA HIS A 450 17.57 -0.34 -21.36
C HIS A 450 17.14 -0.41 -19.88
N ASP A 451 15.85 -0.67 -19.61
CA ASP A 451 15.39 -1.04 -18.26
C ASP A 451 16.13 -2.29 -17.77
N LYS A 452 16.22 -3.32 -18.63
CA LYS A 452 16.93 -4.56 -18.33
C LYS A 452 18.44 -4.35 -18.16
N ALA A 453 19.05 -3.54 -19.03
CA ALA A 453 20.47 -3.21 -18.93
C ALA A 453 20.81 -2.54 -17.58
N ALA A 454 19.96 -1.64 -17.08
CA ALA A 454 20.16 -1.01 -15.77
C ALA A 454 20.11 -2.03 -14.62
N VAL A 455 19.14 -2.95 -14.62
CA VAL A 455 19.04 -4.02 -13.60
C VAL A 455 20.30 -4.90 -13.59
N ILE A 456 20.75 -5.34 -14.77
CA ILE A 456 21.98 -6.14 -14.93
C ILE A 456 23.19 -5.36 -14.41
N GLN A 457 23.34 -4.09 -14.80
CA GLN A 457 24.47 -3.27 -14.38
C GLN A 457 24.47 -3.01 -12.87
N GLY A 458 23.30 -2.83 -12.25
CA GLY A 458 23.19 -2.71 -10.80
C GLY A 458 23.66 -3.97 -10.08
N LEU A 459 23.30 -5.16 -10.57
CA LEU A 459 23.78 -6.42 -10.00
C LEU A 459 25.31 -6.55 -10.12
N ILE A 460 25.88 -6.17 -11.26
CA ILE A 460 27.34 -6.11 -11.43
C ILE A 460 27.96 -5.15 -10.40
N ASN A 461 27.42 -3.94 -10.27
CA ASN A 461 27.91 -2.94 -9.31
C ASN A 461 27.84 -3.41 -7.86
N PHE A 462 26.78 -4.15 -7.49
CA PHE A 462 26.64 -4.75 -6.18
C PHE A 462 27.66 -5.88 -5.96
N GLN A 463 27.84 -6.79 -6.93
CA GLN A 463 28.86 -7.84 -6.89
C GLN A 463 30.26 -7.26 -6.70
N GLU A 464 30.61 -6.20 -7.43
CA GLU A 464 31.87 -5.47 -7.27
C GLU A 464 32.02 -4.90 -5.85
N SER A 465 30.96 -4.32 -5.30
CA SER A 465 30.98 -3.75 -3.95
C SER A 465 31.22 -4.80 -2.87
N MET A 466 30.88 -6.07 -3.13
CA MET A 466 31.02 -7.17 -2.18
C MET A 466 32.35 -7.95 -2.29
N LYS A 467 33.23 -7.62 -3.25
CA LYS A 467 34.47 -8.39 -3.50
C LYS A 467 35.42 -8.48 -2.31
N ALA A 468 35.44 -7.45 -1.47
CA ALA A 468 36.34 -7.38 -0.31
C ALA A 468 35.81 -8.12 0.92
N VAL A 469 34.57 -8.64 0.89
CA VAL A 469 33.97 -9.33 2.03
C VAL A 469 34.52 -10.75 2.12
N THR A 470 35.32 -11.01 3.15
CA THR A 470 35.79 -12.37 3.47
C THR A 470 34.63 -13.25 3.93
N ASN A 471 34.65 -14.55 3.60
CA ASN A 471 33.64 -15.53 4.03
C ASN A 471 32.20 -15.27 3.53
N LEU A 472 32.01 -14.38 2.56
CA LEU A 472 30.71 -14.20 1.90
C LEU A 472 30.42 -15.34 0.93
N SER A 473 29.26 -15.98 1.09
CA SER A 473 28.77 -17.01 0.17
C SER A 473 27.62 -16.47 -0.67
N TRP A 474 27.74 -16.57 -2.00
CA TRP A 474 26.66 -16.24 -2.93
C TRP A 474 25.73 -17.44 -3.09
N ILE A 475 24.49 -17.30 -2.61
CA ILE A 475 23.46 -18.33 -2.73
C ILE A 475 22.70 -18.13 -4.05
N THR A 476 22.25 -16.89 -4.30
CA THR A 476 21.50 -16.51 -5.50
C THR A 476 21.95 -15.13 -5.99
N PRO A 477 22.44 -14.98 -7.24
CA PRO A 477 22.81 -16.04 -8.17
C PRO A 477 24.01 -16.86 -7.69
N LYS A 478 24.12 -18.11 -8.15
CA LYS A 478 25.33 -18.92 -7.95
C LYS A 478 26.52 -18.28 -8.68
N SER A 479 27.74 -18.48 -8.17
CA SER A 479 28.97 -17.88 -8.70
C SER A 479 29.27 -18.19 -10.17
N ASN A 480 28.72 -19.27 -10.72
CA ASN A 480 28.87 -19.65 -12.12
C ASN A 480 27.80 -19.04 -13.06
N VAL A 481 26.86 -18.26 -12.53
CA VAL A 481 25.80 -17.59 -13.30
C VAL A 481 26.14 -16.11 -13.41
N THR A 482 26.26 -15.61 -14.63
CA THR A 482 26.47 -14.17 -14.86
C THR A 482 25.23 -13.35 -14.48
N ALA A 483 25.42 -12.08 -14.15
CA ALA A 483 24.31 -11.17 -13.85
C ALA A 483 23.25 -11.14 -14.96
N ALA A 484 23.68 -11.13 -16.22
CA ALA A 484 22.78 -11.15 -17.38
C ALA A 484 21.98 -12.46 -17.48
N GLN A 485 22.61 -13.62 -17.27
CA GLN A 485 21.90 -14.90 -17.25
C GLN A 485 20.88 -14.95 -16.10
N PHE A 486 21.26 -14.46 -14.92
CA PHE A 486 20.38 -14.44 -13.76
C PHE A 486 19.16 -13.56 -13.99
N VAL A 487 19.33 -12.29 -14.37
CA VAL A 487 18.23 -11.35 -14.60
C VAL A 487 17.26 -11.86 -15.68
N ASN A 488 17.75 -12.52 -16.72
CA ASN A 488 16.89 -13.11 -17.74
C ASN A 488 16.13 -14.37 -17.28
N SER A 489 16.52 -14.97 -16.14
CA SER A 489 15.87 -16.14 -15.56
C SER A 489 14.81 -15.82 -14.51
N VAL A 490 14.85 -14.62 -13.92
CA VAL A 490 13.95 -14.24 -12.83
C VAL A 490 12.54 -13.99 -13.37
N PRO A 491 11.51 -14.70 -12.86
CA PRO A 491 10.14 -14.45 -13.25
C PRO A 491 9.70 -13.08 -12.75
N ALA A 492 8.96 -12.37 -13.60
CA ALA A 492 8.51 -11.03 -13.30
C ALA A 492 7.29 -11.06 -12.35
N LEU A 493 7.44 -10.48 -11.14
CA LEU A 493 6.44 -10.45 -10.06
C LEU A 493 5.77 -9.07 -9.92
N PRO A 494 4.56 -8.96 -9.33
CA PRO A 494 3.41 -8.17 -9.81
C PRO A 494 3.25 -6.71 -9.31
N SER A 495 2.17 -6.01 -9.73
CA SER A 495 2.21 -4.58 -10.15
C SER A 495 1.28 -3.57 -9.43
N ARG A 496 1.53 -2.23 -9.54
CA ARG A 496 0.73 -1.13 -8.94
C ARG A 496 0.62 0.18 -9.78
N ARG A 497 -0.39 0.38 -10.65
CA ARG A 497 -0.89 1.69 -11.22
C ARG A 497 -1.95 1.45 -12.32
N THR A 498 -2.94 2.32 -12.52
CA THR A 498 -4.05 2.01 -13.47
C THR A 498 -4.87 3.21 -13.98
N ALA A 499 -4.69 4.41 -13.46
CA ALA A 499 -5.54 5.58 -13.75
C ALA A 499 -4.70 6.87 -13.88
N LYS A 500 -3.69 6.83 -14.76
CA LYS A 500 -2.66 7.86 -14.94
C LYS A 500 -3.22 9.31 -14.98
N ILE A 501 -2.57 10.22 -14.27
CA ILE A 501 -2.77 11.67 -14.35
C ILE A 501 -2.09 12.27 -15.58
N GLY A 502 -2.72 13.24 -16.23
CA GLY A 502 -2.13 13.96 -17.34
C GLY A 502 -3.03 15.03 -17.97
N THR A 503 -2.43 15.86 -18.83
CA THR A 503 -3.15 16.88 -19.62
C THR A 503 -3.72 16.32 -20.93
N ASP A 504 -3.34 15.09 -21.29
CA ASP A 504 -3.74 14.37 -22.48
C ASP A 504 -4.98 13.51 -22.21
N ASP A 505 -6.17 14.11 -22.38
CA ASP A 505 -7.47 13.47 -22.16
C ASP A 505 -7.59 12.13 -22.90
N GLY A 506 -7.79 11.04 -22.14
CA GLY A 506 -7.91 9.69 -22.66
C GLY A 506 -9.10 9.47 -23.59
N ARG A 507 -10.14 10.31 -23.52
CA ARG A 507 -11.33 10.20 -24.39
C ARG A 507 -11.02 10.60 -25.83
N THR A 508 -10.00 11.45 -26.02
CA THR A 508 -9.61 11.98 -27.34
C THR A 508 -8.31 11.36 -27.85
N GLY A 509 -7.94 10.17 -27.35
CA GLY A 509 -6.74 9.43 -27.76
C GLY A 509 -5.50 9.66 -26.89
N GLY A 510 -5.62 10.44 -25.80
CA GLY A 510 -4.58 10.58 -24.80
C GLY A 510 -4.41 9.34 -23.90
N SER A 511 -3.50 9.43 -22.94
CA SER A 511 -3.18 8.35 -22.00
C SER A 511 -3.72 8.61 -20.58
N ALA A 512 -4.25 9.80 -20.30
CA ALA A 512 -4.69 10.16 -18.96
C ALA A 512 -6.13 9.74 -18.69
N VAL A 513 -6.37 9.21 -17.48
CA VAL A 513 -7.70 8.94 -16.94
C VAL A 513 -8.22 10.13 -16.14
N VAL A 514 -7.31 10.84 -15.46
CA VAL A 514 -7.63 12.01 -14.65
C VAL A 514 -6.85 13.25 -15.07
N ASP A 515 -7.48 14.41 -14.92
CA ASP A 515 -6.88 15.72 -15.15
C ASP A 515 -5.94 16.13 -14.00
N LEU A 516 -5.35 17.33 -14.10
CA LEU A 516 -4.41 17.84 -13.10
C LEU A 516 -5.03 18.13 -11.72
N ASN A 517 -6.36 18.15 -11.60
CA ASN A 517 -7.07 18.22 -10.32
C ASN A 517 -7.49 16.84 -9.83
N THR A 518 -6.93 15.78 -10.41
CA THR A 518 -7.27 14.37 -10.21
C THR A 518 -8.73 14.05 -10.56
N LYS A 519 -9.40 14.89 -11.35
CA LYS A 519 -10.79 14.69 -11.77
C LYS A 519 -10.85 13.74 -12.96
N VAL A 520 -11.74 12.76 -12.92
CA VAL A 520 -11.91 11.81 -14.02
C VAL A 520 -12.46 12.53 -15.25
N TYR A 521 -11.76 12.40 -16.38
CA TYR A 521 -12.20 13.02 -17.63
C TYR A 521 -13.61 12.53 -18.01
N GLY A 522 -14.45 13.45 -18.48
CA GLY A 522 -15.87 13.18 -18.76
C GLY A 522 -16.78 13.22 -17.53
N THR A 523 -16.27 13.64 -16.37
CA THR A 523 -17.07 13.87 -15.16
C THR A 523 -16.88 15.28 -14.59
N ASP A 524 -17.84 15.74 -13.80
CA ASP A 524 -17.75 17.02 -13.06
C ASP A 524 -17.32 16.87 -11.60
N ASN A 525 -17.65 15.74 -10.98
CA ASN A 525 -17.53 15.58 -9.53
C ASN A 525 -16.90 14.25 -9.08
N LEU A 526 -16.26 13.50 -9.99
CA LEU A 526 -15.55 12.26 -9.66
C LEU A 526 -14.04 12.45 -9.73
N PHE A 527 -13.33 11.98 -8.70
CA PHE A 527 -11.88 12.11 -8.57
C PHE A 527 -11.23 10.77 -8.23
N VAL A 528 -9.93 10.64 -8.51
CA VAL A 528 -9.12 9.48 -8.08
C VAL A 528 -7.90 9.96 -7.32
N VAL A 529 -7.74 9.53 -6.06
CA VAL A 529 -6.63 9.92 -5.19
C VAL A 529 -6.08 8.68 -4.50
N ASP A 530 -5.17 7.98 -5.18
CA ASP A 530 -4.37 6.88 -4.67
C ASP A 530 -3.19 6.57 -5.61
N ALA A 531 -2.52 5.42 -5.42
CA ALA A 531 -1.39 5.00 -6.25
C ALA A 531 -1.70 4.86 -7.74
N SER A 532 -2.97 4.70 -8.13
CA SER A 532 -3.40 4.50 -9.52
C SER A 532 -3.00 5.66 -10.43
N ILE A 533 -2.93 6.89 -9.91
CA ILE A 533 -2.73 8.09 -10.73
C ILE A 533 -1.28 8.34 -11.12
N PHE A 534 -0.32 7.70 -10.46
CA PHE A 534 1.09 7.99 -10.68
C PHE A 534 1.52 7.60 -12.12
N PRO A 535 2.17 8.49 -12.90
CA PRO A 535 2.53 8.19 -14.29
C PRO A 535 3.67 7.16 -14.50
N GLY A 536 4.61 7.06 -13.56
CA GLY A 536 5.70 6.07 -13.58
C GLY A 536 6.35 5.87 -12.21
N MET A 537 7.06 4.75 -12.00
CA MET A 537 7.63 4.38 -10.71
C MET A 537 8.49 5.48 -10.10
N ILE A 538 8.56 5.47 -8.77
CA ILE A 538 9.38 6.39 -7.98
C ILE A 538 10.63 5.66 -7.47
N THR A 539 11.57 6.38 -6.88
CA THR A 539 12.86 5.83 -6.42
C THR A 539 12.70 4.82 -5.28
N ALA A 540 11.77 5.02 -4.34
CA ALA A 540 11.64 4.22 -3.12
C ALA A 540 10.21 3.71 -2.86
N ASN A 541 9.97 3.03 -1.74
CA ASN A 541 8.64 2.52 -1.42
C ASN A 541 7.57 3.65 -1.40
N PRO A 542 6.38 3.45 -2.01
CA PRO A 542 5.55 4.57 -2.45
C PRO A 542 4.63 5.18 -1.39
N SER A 543 4.55 4.63 -0.18
CA SER A 543 3.53 5.04 0.80
C SER A 543 3.58 6.54 1.13
N ALA A 544 4.76 7.09 1.40
CA ALA A 544 4.91 8.52 1.67
C ALA A 544 4.54 9.39 0.46
N ALA A 545 4.99 9.01 -0.74
CA ALA A 545 4.66 9.72 -1.97
C ALA A 545 3.15 9.73 -2.23
N ILE A 546 2.42 8.64 -1.96
CA ILE A 546 0.96 8.59 -2.13
C ILE A 546 0.27 9.55 -1.14
N VAL A 547 0.75 9.64 0.09
CA VAL A 547 0.23 10.59 1.09
C VAL A 547 0.51 12.04 0.67
N ILE A 548 1.69 12.33 0.10
CA ILE A 548 2.04 13.64 -0.47
C ILE A 548 1.11 14.01 -1.63
N VAL A 549 0.89 13.06 -2.55
CA VAL A 549 -0.06 13.22 -3.65
C VAL A 549 -1.47 13.52 -3.13
N SER A 550 -1.88 12.87 -2.04
CA SER A 550 -3.17 13.10 -1.40
C SER A 550 -3.29 14.51 -0.80
N GLU A 551 -2.27 14.99 -0.09
CA GLU A 551 -2.20 16.37 0.42
C GLU A 551 -2.28 17.42 -0.71
N HIS A 552 -1.59 17.18 -1.82
CA HIS A 552 -1.64 18.07 -2.98
C HIS A 552 -3.00 18.03 -3.68
N ALA A 553 -3.56 16.83 -3.88
CA ALA A 553 -4.88 16.65 -4.45
C ALA A 553 -5.95 17.37 -3.63
N ALA A 554 -5.90 17.29 -2.30
CA ALA A 554 -6.83 18.03 -1.42
C ALA A 554 -6.81 19.52 -1.71
N THR A 555 -5.62 20.12 -1.83
CA THR A 555 -5.45 21.54 -2.12
C THR A 555 -6.09 21.91 -3.47
N LYS A 556 -5.86 21.09 -4.50
CA LYS A 556 -6.44 21.33 -5.83
C LYS A 556 -7.96 21.18 -5.83
N ILE A 557 -8.48 20.10 -5.24
CA ILE A 557 -9.92 19.81 -5.19
C ILE A 557 -10.67 20.89 -4.41
N LEU A 558 -10.14 21.33 -3.26
CA LEU A 558 -10.75 22.40 -2.45
C LEU A 558 -10.76 23.76 -3.16
N ALA A 559 -9.81 24.00 -4.07
CA ALA A 559 -9.75 25.23 -4.87
C ALA A 559 -10.74 25.23 -6.06
N LEU A 560 -11.34 24.09 -6.40
CA LEU A 560 -12.29 24.02 -7.51
C LEU A 560 -13.65 24.64 -7.13
N PRO A 561 -14.27 25.43 -8.02
CA PRO A 561 -15.63 25.90 -7.83
C PRO A 561 -16.62 24.73 -7.78
N PRO A 562 -17.86 24.93 -7.30
CA PRO A 562 -18.91 23.93 -7.37
C PRO A 562 -19.01 23.29 -8.76
N PRO A 563 -19.27 21.98 -8.85
CA PRO A 563 -19.48 21.29 -10.12
C PRO A 563 -20.48 22.03 -11.02
N ALA A 564 -20.11 22.27 -12.27
CA ALA A 564 -21.05 22.69 -13.30
C ALA A 564 -21.63 21.43 -13.97
N ALA A 565 -22.93 21.44 -14.28
CA ALA A 565 -23.60 20.30 -14.89
C ALA A 565 -22.91 19.90 -16.21
N VAL A 566 -22.42 18.65 -16.29
CA VAL A 566 -21.88 18.10 -17.53
C VAL A 566 -23.03 17.62 -18.41
N ALA A 567 -23.16 18.20 -19.61
CA ALA A 567 -24.09 17.72 -20.63
C ALA A 567 -23.80 16.25 -20.96
N LYS A 568 -24.84 15.49 -21.36
CA LYS A 568 -24.67 14.11 -21.84
C LYS A 568 -23.60 14.10 -22.94
N ALA A 569 -22.59 13.23 -22.78
CA ALA A 569 -21.54 13.02 -23.76
C ALA A 569 -22.09 12.34 -25.02
#